data_AF-A0A351GQC9-F1
#
_entry.id   AF-A0A351GQC9-F1
#
_cell.length_a   1.000
_cell.length_b   1.000
_cell.length_c   1.000
_cell.angle_alpha   90.00
_cell.angle_beta   90.00
_cell.angle_gamma   90.00
#
_symmetry.space_group_name_H-M   'P 1'
#
loop_
_entity.id
_entity.type
_entity.pdbx_description
1 polymer ?
#
loop_
_entity_poly.entity_id
_entity_poly.type
_entity_poly.pdbx_seq_one_letter_code
_entity_poly.pdbx_strand_id
1 'polypeptide(L)'
;MIETDRERRVRISQLAVQVIVIVATCWAVMMIVLGDMAGFAIAGSVAGVYGLSLLLFLFRFDTIARAFWLINAILTTVFGIIVSEHGTQVDLLFFPILALPFLAFSWKTERSYLYGFMAYSAIAWACVIYFDLASSSERLFGIPPMQNLLSTEIINYLLMGTMAVLLVAELAYFSILAGQTEDELHQARLRAEEAANAKGDFLANMSHEIRTPM
;
A
#
# COMPACT_ATOMS: atom_id res chain seq x y z
N MET A 1 23.38 5.92 9.82
CA MET A 1 22.81 4.56 10.03
C MET A 1 21.98 4.27 8.79
N ILE A 2 22.31 3.23 8.01
CA ILE A 2 21.58 2.92 6.77
C ILE A 2 20.22 2.36 7.19
N GLU A 3 19.14 3.04 6.83
CA GLU A 3 17.77 2.58 7.11
C GLU A 3 17.54 1.26 6.38
N THR A 4 17.11 0.24 7.13
CA THR A 4 16.85 -1.07 6.51
C THR A 4 15.59 -1.00 5.65
N ASP A 5 15.51 -1.77 4.56
CA ASP A 5 14.33 -1.81 3.69
C ASP A 5 13.04 -2.08 4.49
N ARG A 6 13.11 -2.90 5.55
CA ARG A 6 12.00 -3.17 6.47
C ARG A 6 11.52 -1.91 7.20
N GLU A 7 12.43 -1.13 7.79
CA GLU A 7 12.10 0.12 8.51
C GLU A 7 11.42 1.14 7.59
N ARG A 8 11.93 1.24 6.36
CA ARG A 8 11.33 2.12 5.34
C ARG A 8 9.88 1.72 5.03
N ARG A 9 9.61 0.41 4.86
CA ARG A 9 8.24 -0.12 4.62
C ARG A 9 7.32 0.13 5.81
N VAL A 10 7.83 -0.04 7.04
CA VAL A 10 7.09 0.26 8.27
C VAL A 10 6.70 1.73 8.32
N ARG A 11 7.64 2.64 8.08
CA ARG A 11 7.39 4.10 8.11
C ARG A 11 6.35 4.52 7.09
N ILE A 12 6.42 3.98 5.88
CA ILE A 12 5.46 4.32 4.82
C ILE A 12 4.08 3.76 5.14
N SER A 13 4.00 2.54 5.66
CA SER A 13 2.73 1.96 6.12
C SER A 13 2.12 2.81 7.24
N GLN A 14 2.94 3.24 8.19
CA GLN A 14 2.50 4.13 9.28
C GLN A 14 1.98 5.46 8.73
N LEU A 15 2.69 6.08 7.78
CA LEU A 15 2.26 7.33 7.12
C LEU A 15 0.94 7.13 6.37
N ALA A 16 0.79 6.04 5.62
CA ALA A 16 -0.45 5.72 4.90
C ALA A 16 -1.63 5.59 5.86
N VAL A 17 -1.48 4.83 6.95
CA VAL A 17 -2.53 4.67 7.98
C VAL A 17 -2.81 6.00 8.68
N GLN A 18 -1.81 6.83 8.96
CA GLN A 18 -2.01 8.17 9.55
C GLN A 18 -2.85 9.06 8.64
N VAL A 19 -2.55 9.09 7.34
CA VAL A 19 -3.33 9.85 6.35
C VAL A 19 -4.79 9.36 6.35
N ILE A 20 -5.02 8.05 6.33
CA ILE A 20 -6.37 7.47 6.38
C ILE A 20 -7.11 7.92 7.64
N VAL A 21 -6.49 7.83 8.81
CA VAL A 21 -7.12 8.22 10.08
C VAL A 21 -7.42 9.72 10.12
N ILE A 22 -6.49 10.57 9.66
CA ILE A 22 -6.69 12.03 9.62
C ILE A 22 -7.86 12.35 8.70
N VAL A 23 -7.87 11.81 7.48
CA VAL A 23 -8.95 12.05 6.50
C VAL A 23 -10.29 11.53 7.04
N ALA A 24 -10.34 10.31 7.58
CA ALA A 24 -11.56 9.74 8.14
C ALA A 24 -12.09 10.55 9.34
N THR A 25 -11.20 11.05 10.20
CA THR A 25 -11.57 11.90 11.35
C THR A 25 -12.12 13.25 10.88
N CYS A 26 -11.48 13.87 9.87
CA CYS A 26 -11.98 15.10 9.26
C CYS A 26 -13.40 14.90 8.67
N TRP A 27 -13.63 13.80 7.97
CA TRP A 27 -14.96 13.44 7.46
C TRP A 27 -15.97 13.21 8.59
N ALA A 28 -15.59 12.51 9.66
CA ALA A 28 -16.48 12.29 10.80
C ALA A 28 -16.91 13.62 11.46
N VAL A 29 -15.98 14.56 11.67
CA VAL A 29 -16.28 15.89 12.20
C VAL A 29 -17.19 16.67 11.25
N MET A 30 -16.93 16.63 9.96
CA MET A 30 -17.78 17.28 8.95
C MET A 30 -19.22 16.74 8.98
N MET A 31 -19.39 15.43 9.10
CA MET A 31 -20.73 14.80 9.15
C MET A 31 -21.50 15.15 10.42
N ILE A 32 -20.82 15.30 11.56
CA ILE A 32 -21.45 15.83 12.79
C ILE A 32 -22.00 17.24 12.54
N VAL A 33 -21.22 18.12 11.90
CA VAL A 33 -21.63 19.50 11.60
C VAL A 33 -22.82 19.54 10.64
N LEU A 34 -22.88 18.62 9.68
CA LEU A 34 -23.98 18.49 8.72
C LEU A 34 -25.22 17.79 9.29
N GLY A 35 -25.14 17.22 10.50
CA GLY A 35 -26.23 16.48 11.13
C GLY A 35 -26.49 15.08 10.55
N ASP A 36 -25.59 14.57 9.68
CA ASP A 36 -25.69 13.22 9.12
C ASP A 36 -25.10 12.19 10.09
N MET A 37 -25.97 11.59 10.91
CA MET A 37 -25.58 10.58 11.89
C MET A 37 -25.10 9.27 11.25
N ALA A 38 -25.59 8.94 10.05
CA ALA A 38 -25.18 7.72 9.34
C ALA A 38 -23.77 7.89 8.75
N GLY A 39 -23.53 9.02 8.07
CA GLY A 39 -22.19 9.38 7.57
C GLY A 39 -21.17 9.49 8.70
N PHE A 40 -21.54 10.06 9.85
CA PHE A 40 -20.69 10.09 11.03
C PHE A 40 -20.34 8.69 11.54
N ALA A 41 -21.32 7.79 11.64
CA ALA A 41 -21.08 6.43 12.12
C ALA A 41 -20.10 5.68 11.19
N ILE A 42 -20.25 5.82 9.87
CA ILE A 42 -19.34 5.21 8.89
C ILE A 42 -17.94 5.80 9.03
N ALA A 43 -17.77 7.11 8.90
CA ALA A 43 -16.47 7.76 8.96
C ALA A 43 -15.78 7.57 10.31
N GLY A 44 -16.54 7.63 11.41
CA GLY A 44 -16.07 7.37 12.77
C GLY A 44 -15.63 5.92 12.96
N SER A 45 -16.34 4.95 12.38
CA SER A 45 -15.92 3.54 12.43
C SER A 45 -14.60 3.31 11.69
N VAL A 46 -14.42 3.92 10.51
CA VAL A 46 -13.17 3.86 9.74
C VAL A 46 -12.02 4.49 10.51
N ALA A 47 -12.23 5.68 11.09
CA ALA A 47 -11.25 6.35 11.94
C ALA A 47 -10.88 5.50 13.18
N GLY A 48 -11.85 4.84 13.81
CA GLY A 48 -11.63 3.95 14.95
C GLY A 48 -10.84 2.69 14.59
N VAL A 49 -11.22 2.00 13.52
CA VAL A 49 -10.54 0.80 13.02
C VAL A 49 -9.09 1.10 12.67
N TYR A 50 -8.83 2.13 11.86
CA TYR A 50 -7.46 2.48 11.50
C TYR A 50 -6.71 3.19 12.64
N GLY A 51 -7.41 3.81 13.58
CA GLY A 51 -6.84 4.28 14.85
C GLY A 51 -6.27 3.15 15.69
N LEU A 52 -6.94 1.99 15.72
CA LEU A 52 -6.40 0.78 16.35
C LEU A 52 -5.12 0.30 15.66
N SER A 53 -5.05 0.40 14.33
CA SER A 53 -3.81 0.12 13.57
C SER A 53 -2.67 1.05 13.98
N LEU A 54 -2.93 2.36 14.18
CA LEU A 54 -1.93 3.30 14.70
C LEU A 54 -1.49 2.97 16.13
N LEU A 55 -2.40 2.56 17.01
CA LEU A 55 -2.05 2.11 18.35
C LEU A 55 -1.08 0.90 18.29
N LEU A 56 -1.31 -0.05 17.38
CA LEU A 56 -0.39 -1.18 17.18
C LEU A 56 1.01 -0.74 16.74
N PHE A 57 1.12 0.29 15.89
CA PHE A 57 2.42 0.90 15.55
C PHE A 57 3.08 1.56 16.76
N LEU A 58 2.32 2.21 17.66
CA LEU A 58 2.88 2.79 18.89
C LEU A 58 3.45 1.73 19.84
N PHE A 59 2.83 0.56 19.91
CA PHE A 59 3.32 -0.59 20.70
C PHE A 59 4.43 -1.40 20.00
N ARG A 60 4.94 -0.95 18.84
CA ARG A 60 5.94 -1.64 18.01
C ARG A 60 5.52 -3.02 17.51
N PHE A 61 4.21 -3.28 17.43
CA PHE A 61 3.68 -4.48 16.77
C PHE A 61 3.54 -4.26 15.26
N ASP A 62 4.62 -3.85 14.59
CA ASP A 62 4.55 -3.28 13.24
C ASP A 62 3.97 -4.27 12.22
N THR A 63 4.34 -5.55 12.30
CA THR A 63 3.85 -6.60 11.38
C THR A 63 2.34 -6.82 11.56
N ILE A 64 1.85 -6.78 12.80
CA ILE A 64 0.42 -6.93 13.11
C ILE A 64 -0.34 -5.69 12.65
N ALA A 65 0.21 -4.49 12.87
CA ALA A 65 -0.40 -3.24 12.43
C ALA A 65 -0.62 -3.21 10.91
N ARG A 66 0.39 -3.62 10.14
CA ARG A 66 0.31 -3.73 8.67
C ARG A 66 -0.64 -4.81 8.21
N ALA A 67 -0.60 -5.99 8.83
CA ALA A 67 -1.55 -7.07 8.56
C ALA A 67 -2.98 -6.61 8.81
N PHE A 68 -3.24 -5.95 9.94
CA PHE A 68 -4.55 -5.42 10.30
C PHE A 68 -5.02 -4.37 9.28
N TRP A 69 -4.15 -3.46 8.84
CA TRP A 69 -4.47 -2.49 7.80
C TRP A 69 -4.92 -3.15 6.49
N LEU A 70 -4.16 -4.14 5.98
CA LEU A 70 -4.47 -4.82 4.73
C LEU A 70 -5.72 -5.70 4.83
N ILE A 71 -5.90 -6.43 5.93
CA ILE A 71 -7.12 -7.23 6.17
C ILE A 71 -8.34 -6.33 6.14
N ASN A 72 -8.31 -5.20 6.86
CA ASN A 72 -9.44 -4.29 6.88
C ASN A 72 -9.69 -3.66 5.51
N ALA A 73 -8.65 -3.28 4.76
CA ALA A 73 -8.83 -2.80 3.38
C ALA A 73 -9.63 -3.81 2.54
N ILE A 74 -9.23 -5.09 2.56
CA ILE A 74 -9.92 -6.16 1.81
C ILE A 74 -11.35 -6.37 2.32
N LEU A 75 -11.55 -6.49 3.63
CA LEU A 75 -12.87 -6.70 4.22
C LEU A 75 -13.84 -5.55 3.91
N THR A 76 -13.38 -4.30 4.02
CA THR A 76 -14.19 -3.12 3.71
C THR A 76 -14.56 -3.05 2.23
N THR A 77 -13.64 -3.40 1.33
CA THR A 77 -13.93 -3.46 -0.11
C THR A 77 -14.93 -4.55 -0.43
N VAL A 78 -14.75 -5.77 0.10
CA VAL A 78 -15.71 -6.88 -0.07
C VAL A 78 -17.09 -6.49 0.47
N PHE A 79 -17.15 -5.90 1.66
CA PHE A 79 -18.41 -5.44 2.23
C PHE A 79 -19.07 -4.36 1.37
N GLY A 80 -18.27 -3.40 0.88
CA GLY A 80 -18.73 -2.37 -0.04
C GLY A 80 -19.32 -2.95 -1.33
N ILE A 81 -18.71 -3.99 -1.89
CA ILE A 81 -19.22 -4.69 -3.08
C ILE A 81 -20.57 -5.35 -2.80
N ILE A 82 -20.71 -6.03 -1.66
CA ILE A 82 -21.96 -6.72 -1.29
C ILE A 82 -23.13 -5.74 -1.12
N VAL A 83 -22.86 -4.60 -0.48
CA VAL A 83 -23.89 -3.61 -0.12
C VAL A 83 -24.18 -2.61 -1.25
N SER A 84 -23.25 -2.46 -2.21
CA SER A 84 -23.39 -1.52 -3.31
C SER A 84 -24.57 -1.83 -4.24
N GLU A 85 -25.10 -0.78 -4.85
CA GLU A 85 -26.17 -0.86 -5.85
C GLU A 85 -25.71 -1.58 -7.12
N HIS A 86 -26.64 -2.28 -7.79
CA HIS A 86 -26.36 -3.00 -9.03
C HIS A 86 -25.68 -2.12 -10.08
N GLY A 87 -24.59 -2.65 -10.65
CA GLY A 87 -23.79 -1.95 -11.66
C GLY A 87 -22.70 -1.03 -11.10
N THR A 88 -22.59 -0.89 -9.77
CA THR A 88 -21.49 -0.17 -9.13
C THR A 88 -20.21 -1.00 -9.18
N GLN A 89 -19.14 -0.45 -9.76
CA GLN A 89 -17.89 -1.16 -10.01
C GLN A 89 -16.89 -1.01 -8.84
N VAL A 90 -17.31 -1.33 -7.62
CA VAL A 90 -16.44 -1.28 -6.43
C VAL A 90 -15.26 -2.25 -6.54
N ASP A 91 -15.42 -3.32 -7.34
CA ASP A 91 -14.38 -4.31 -7.64
C ASP A 91 -13.08 -3.69 -8.21
N LEU A 92 -13.16 -2.51 -8.84
CA LEU A 92 -11.99 -1.80 -9.34
C LEU A 92 -10.97 -1.47 -8.23
N LEU A 93 -11.41 -1.36 -6.98
CA LEU A 93 -10.51 -1.09 -5.86
C LEU A 93 -9.59 -2.28 -5.54
N PHE A 94 -9.87 -3.49 -6.05
CA PHE A 94 -8.95 -4.62 -5.89
C PHE A 94 -7.63 -4.43 -6.65
N PHE A 95 -7.60 -3.65 -7.73
CA PHE A 95 -6.37 -3.40 -8.50
C PHE A 95 -5.26 -2.77 -7.64
N PRO A 96 -5.47 -1.62 -6.96
CA PRO A 96 -4.47 -1.09 -6.03
C PRO A 96 -4.28 -2.00 -4.80
N ILE A 97 -5.34 -2.62 -4.27
CA ILE A 97 -5.23 -3.52 -3.10
C ILE A 97 -4.28 -4.69 -3.35
N LEU A 98 -4.22 -5.22 -4.57
CA LEU A 98 -3.26 -6.27 -4.96
C LEU A 98 -1.80 -5.80 -4.89
N ALA A 99 -1.54 -4.51 -5.05
CA ALA A 99 -0.21 -3.91 -5.00
C ALA A 99 0.18 -3.43 -3.59
N LEU A 100 -0.78 -3.11 -2.72
CA LEU A 100 -0.53 -2.68 -1.32
C LEU A 100 0.43 -3.59 -0.52
N PRO A 101 0.42 -4.94 -0.63
CA PRO A 101 1.36 -5.80 0.08
C PRO A 101 2.83 -5.49 -0.24
N PHE A 102 3.14 -5.03 -1.46
CA PHE A 102 4.49 -4.61 -1.84
C PHE A 102 4.90 -3.29 -1.21
N LEU A 103 3.94 -2.42 -0.90
CA LEU A 103 4.19 -1.18 -0.16
C LEU A 103 4.36 -1.50 1.34
N ALA A 104 3.58 -2.44 1.87
CA ALA A 104 3.56 -2.79 3.28
C ALA A 104 4.72 -3.70 3.72
N PHE A 105 5.14 -4.67 2.90
CA PHE A 105 6.13 -5.67 3.30
C PHE A 105 7.39 -5.61 2.46
N SER A 106 8.51 -5.84 3.12
CA SER A 106 9.81 -5.91 2.45
C SER A 106 9.95 -7.19 1.65
N TRP A 107 10.33 -7.07 0.37
CA TRP A 107 10.69 -8.21 -0.47
C TRP A 107 11.96 -8.93 0.02
N LYS A 108 12.84 -8.28 0.80
CA LYS A 108 14.08 -8.90 1.26
C LYS A 108 13.88 -9.69 2.55
N THR A 109 13.11 -9.16 3.49
CA THR A 109 13.02 -9.73 4.84
C THR A 109 11.68 -10.39 5.16
N GLU A 110 10.58 -9.99 4.51
CA GLU A 110 9.20 -10.35 4.91
C GLU A 110 8.41 -11.04 3.77
N ARG A 111 9.11 -11.80 2.91
CA ARG A 111 8.54 -12.45 1.70
C ARG A 111 7.30 -13.29 1.97
N SER A 112 7.28 -14.05 3.07
CA SER A 112 6.15 -14.93 3.39
C SER A 112 4.87 -14.14 3.63
N TYR A 113 4.95 -13.00 4.32
CA TYR A 113 3.79 -12.12 4.53
C TYR A 113 3.36 -11.45 3.22
N LEU A 114 4.32 -11.02 2.41
CA LEU A 114 4.05 -10.43 1.09
C LEU A 114 3.25 -11.39 0.21
N TYR A 115 3.75 -12.61 0.00
CA TYR A 115 3.04 -13.60 -0.84
C TYR A 115 1.70 -14.00 -0.22
N GLY A 116 1.63 -14.14 1.11
CA GLY A 116 0.39 -14.44 1.81
C GLY A 116 -0.69 -13.38 1.57
N PHE A 117 -0.34 -12.10 1.67
CA PHE A 117 -1.29 -11.00 1.46
C PHE A 117 -1.64 -10.76 -0.01
N MET A 118 -0.71 -10.97 -0.93
CA MET A 118 -1.03 -10.98 -2.36
C MET A 118 -2.03 -12.09 -2.70
N ALA A 119 -1.77 -13.31 -2.24
CA ALA A 119 -2.67 -14.44 -2.46
C ALA A 119 -4.02 -14.19 -1.79
N TYR A 120 -4.04 -13.67 -0.56
CA TYR A 120 -5.28 -13.34 0.14
C TYR A 120 -6.12 -12.30 -0.62
N SER A 121 -5.49 -11.24 -1.15
CA SER A 121 -6.16 -10.22 -1.96
C SER A 121 -6.74 -10.81 -3.26
N ALA A 122 -5.94 -11.63 -3.96
CA ALA A 122 -6.36 -12.26 -5.21
C ALA A 122 -7.48 -13.29 -5.00
N ILE A 123 -7.39 -14.10 -3.94
CA ILE A 123 -8.42 -15.08 -3.57
C ILE A 123 -9.70 -14.36 -3.15
N ALA A 124 -9.61 -13.29 -2.35
CA ALA A 124 -10.77 -12.51 -1.96
C ALA A 124 -11.51 -11.95 -3.20
N TRP A 125 -10.78 -11.39 -4.16
CA TRP A 125 -11.37 -10.91 -5.40
C TRP A 125 -11.96 -12.05 -6.26
N ALA A 126 -11.24 -13.17 -6.38
CA ALA A 126 -11.75 -14.34 -7.10
C ALA A 126 -13.02 -14.90 -6.46
N CYS A 127 -13.12 -14.91 -5.12
CA CYS A 127 -14.33 -15.29 -4.40
C CYS A 127 -15.49 -14.34 -4.69
N VAL A 128 -15.24 -13.02 -4.74
CA VAL A 128 -16.28 -12.04 -5.11
C VAL A 128 -16.87 -12.38 -6.49
N ILE A 129 -16.01 -12.66 -7.47
CA ILE A 129 -16.45 -12.99 -8.83
C ILE A 129 -17.15 -14.35 -8.88
N TYR A 130 -16.55 -15.39 -8.28
CA TYR A 130 -17.05 -16.77 -8.35
C TYR A 130 -18.42 -16.93 -7.69
N PHE A 131 -18.65 -16.24 -6.58
CA PHE A 131 -19.92 -16.31 -5.83
C PHE A 131 -20.94 -15.24 -6.26
N ASP A 132 -20.62 -14.42 -7.27
CA ASP A 132 -21.44 -13.29 -7.72
C ASP A 132 -21.88 -12.40 -6.55
N LEU A 133 -20.88 -11.99 -5.77
CA LEU A 133 -21.11 -11.28 -4.50
C LEU A 133 -21.48 -9.81 -4.70
N ALA A 134 -21.34 -9.29 -5.91
CA ALA A 134 -21.70 -7.92 -6.26
C ALA A 134 -23.19 -7.67 -6.04
N SER A 135 -23.51 -6.66 -5.21
CA SER A 135 -24.90 -6.30 -4.87
C SER A 135 -25.73 -7.43 -4.27
N SER A 136 -25.07 -8.43 -3.67
CA SER A 136 -25.72 -9.63 -3.12
C SER A 136 -26.30 -9.41 -1.70
N SER A 137 -26.35 -8.17 -1.20
CA SER A 137 -26.86 -7.82 0.14
C SER A 137 -28.28 -8.34 0.42
N GLU A 138 -29.19 -8.24 -0.55
CA GLU A 138 -30.56 -8.75 -0.41
C GLU A 138 -30.58 -10.28 -0.30
N ARG A 139 -29.78 -10.96 -1.11
CA ARG A 139 -29.68 -12.44 -1.10
C ARG A 139 -29.01 -12.98 0.16
N LEU A 140 -27.97 -12.31 0.66
CA LEU A 140 -27.15 -12.78 1.79
C LEU A 140 -27.71 -12.38 3.14
N PHE A 141 -28.25 -11.16 3.25
CA PHE A 141 -28.65 -10.57 4.53
C PHE A 141 -30.11 -10.14 4.57
N GLY A 142 -30.84 -10.18 3.45
CA GLY A 142 -32.21 -9.67 3.36
C GLY A 142 -32.29 -8.14 3.50
N ILE A 143 -31.17 -7.44 3.33
CA ILE A 143 -31.07 -5.99 3.44
C ILE A 143 -31.07 -5.42 2.03
N PRO A 144 -31.92 -4.43 1.70
CA PRO A 144 -31.91 -3.82 0.37
C PRO A 144 -30.55 -3.14 0.11
N PRO A 145 -30.07 -3.16 -1.15
CA PRO A 145 -28.83 -2.49 -1.51
C PRO A 145 -28.91 -0.99 -1.23
N MET A 146 -27.76 -0.40 -0.92
CA MET A 146 -27.67 1.01 -0.53
C MET A 146 -28.05 1.91 -1.71
N GLN A 147 -29.18 2.61 -1.58
CA GLN A 147 -29.65 3.56 -2.58
C GLN A 147 -28.76 4.81 -2.55
N ASN A 148 -28.21 5.17 -3.70
CA ASN A 148 -27.38 6.36 -3.82
C ASN A 148 -28.17 7.53 -4.41
N LEU A 149 -27.89 8.74 -3.94
CA LEU A 149 -28.46 9.97 -4.55
C LEU A 149 -27.83 10.27 -5.92
N LEU A 150 -26.60 9.79 -6.15
CA LEU A 150 -25.87 9.96 -7.40
C LEU A 150 -26.14 8.79 -8.33
N SER A 151 -26.14 9.04 -9.64
CA SER A 151 -26.25 7.97 -10.63
C SER A 151 -25.06 7.03 -10.58
N THR A 152 -25.30 5.74 -10.82
CA THR A 152 -24.29 4.68 -10.84
C THR A 152 -23.12 5.00 -11.78
N GLU A 153 -23.37 5.68 -12.90
CA GLU A 153 -22.34 6.11 -13.84
C GLU A 153 -21.35 7.10 -13.20
N ILE A 154 -21.84 8.10 -12.47
CA ILE A 154 -20.99 9.09 -11.79
C ILE A 154 -20.14 8.40 -10.73
N ILE A 155 -20.75 7.49 -9.96
CA ILE A 155 -20.04 6.71 -8.94
C ILE A 155 -18.93 5.88 -9.57
N ASN A 156 -19.21 5.21 -10.70
CA ASN A 156 -18.21 4.40 -11.41
C ASN A 156 -17.05 5.26 -11.93
N TYR A 157 -17.30 6.46 -12.46
CA TYR A 157 -16.23 7.38 -12.84
C TYR A 157 -15.39 7.84 -11.65
N LEU A 158 -16.00 8.09 -10.49
CA LEU A 158 -15.29 8.45 -9.26
C LEU A 158 -14.45 7.27 -8.73
N LEU A 159 -14.98 6.05 -8.77
CA LEU A 159 -14.25 4.83 -8.41
C LEU A 159 -13.06 4.60 -9.34
N MET A 160 -13.26 4.76 -10.66
CA MET A 160 -12.20 4.65 -11.66
C MET A 160 -11.13 5.73 -11.45
N GLY A 161 -11.53 6.96 -11.14
CA GLY A 161 -10.61 8.04 -10.77
C GLY A 161 -9.81 7.73 -9.52
N THR A 162 -10.45 7.18 -8.49
CA THR A 162 -9.80 6.76 -7.24
C THR A 162 -8.80 5.64 -7.49
N MET A 163 -9.21 4.60 -8.22
CA MET A 163 -8.34 3.50 -8.64
C MET A 163 -7.12 4.04 -9.40
N ALA A 164 -7.32 4.93 -10.37
CA ALA A 164 -6.24 5.50 -11.16
C ALA A 164 -5.26 6.31 -10.29
N VAL A 165 -5.76 7.16 -9.38
CA VAL A 165 -4.92 7.94 -8.47
C VAL A 165 -4.11 7.04 -7.54
N LEU A 166 -4.72 6.00 -6.96
CA LEU A 166 -4.03 5.05 -6.09
C LEU A 166 -2.94 4.29 -6.85
N LEU A 167 -3.24 3.77 -8.04
CA LEU A 167 -2.25 3.07 -8.87
C LEU A 167 -1.12 4.00 -9.30
N VAL A 168 -1.40 5.24 -9.69
CA VAL A 168 -0.36 6.22 -10.03
C VAL A 168 0.52 6.51 -8.82
N ALA A 169 -0.06 6.67 -7.63
CA ALA A 169 0.71 6.88 -6.40
C ALA A 169 1.61 5.69 -6.06
N GLU A 170 1.10 4.47 -6.18
CA GLU A 170 1.86 3.23 -5.97
C GLU A 170 3.00 3.08 -6.99
N LEU A 171 2.71 3.28 -8.28
CA LEU A 171 3.71 3.23 -9.35
C LEU A 171 4.79 4.30 -9.16
N ALA A 172 4.40 5.56 -8.89
CA ALA A 172 5.35 6.64 -8.65
C ALA A 172 6.27 6.32 -7.46
N TYR A 173 5.70 5.76 -6.39
CA TYR A 173 6.48 5.31 -5.25
C TYR A 173 7.49 4.22 -5.63
N PHE A 174 7.06 3.18 -6.36
CA PHE A 174 7.97 2.12 -6.81
C PHE A 174 9.06 2.63 -7.75
N SER A 175 8.73 3.55 -8.65
CA SER A 175 9.72 4.19 -9.55
C SER A 175 10.76 4.99 -8.77
N ILE A 176 10.35 5.80 -7.79
CA ILE A 176 11.29 6.56 -6.93
C ILE A 176 12.20 5.60 -6.15
N LEU A 177 11.63 4.53 -5.60
CA LEU A 177 12.40 3.52 -4.88
C LEU A 177 13.43 2.83 -5.79
N ALA A 178 13.03 2.43 -7.00
CA ALA A 178 13.90 1.79 -7.96
C ALA A 178 15.07 2.71 -8.37
N GLY A 179 14.78 3.99 -8.66
CA GLY A 179 15.81 4.98 -9.01
C GLY A 179 16.85 5.17 -7.91
N GLN A 180 16.43 5.25 -6.64
CA GLN A 180 17.37 5.34 -5.51
C GLN A 180 18.29 4.13 -5.42
N THR A 181 17.76 2.92 -5.65
CA THR A 181 18.59 1.71 -5.63
C THR A 181 19.56 1.64 -6.82
N GLU A 182 19.17 2.16 -7.98
CA GLU A 182 20.02 2.23 -9.15
C GLU A 182 21.18 3.20 -8.94
N ASP A 183 20.91 4.38 -8.37
CA ASP A 183 21.93 5.38 -8.04
C ASP A 183 22.95 4.83 -7.03
N GLU A 184 22.48 4.13 -5.98
CA GLU A 184 23.37 3.48 -5.00
C GLU A 184 24.29 2.44 -5.64
N LEU A 185 23.74 1.61 -6.54
CA LEU A 185 24.50 0.60 -7.28
C LEU A 185 25.51 1.25 -8.23
N HIS A 186 25.12 2.32 -8.92
CA HIS A 186 26.00 3.07 -9.81
C HIS A 186 27.18 3.68 -9.04
N GLN A 187 26.91 4.30 -7.89
CA GLN A 187 27.97 4.87 -7.04
C GLN A 187 28.90 3.78 -6.46
N ALA A 188 28.35 2.64 -6.05
CA ALA A 188 29.17 1.51 -5.59
C ALA A 188 30.09 0.99 -6.69
N ARG A 189 29.59 0.91 -7.93
CA ARG A 189 30.37 0.52 -9.10
C ARG A 189 31.51 1.50 -9.38
N LEU A 190 31.24 2.81 -9.39
CA LEU A 190 32.27 3.83 -9.62
C LEU A 190 33.41 3.73 -8.60
N ARG A 191 33.08 3.58 -7.30
CA ARG A 191 34.11 3.41 -6.26
C ARG A 191 34.93 2.14 -6.44
N ALA A 192 34.31 1.06 -6.90
CA ALA A 192 35.02 -0.19 -7.18
C ALA A 192 35.98 -0.04 -8.38
N GLU A 193 35.56 0.68 -9.43
CA GLU A 193 36.41 1.00 -10.59
C GLU A 193 37.58 1.92 -10.18
N GLU A 194 37.34 2.95 -9.39
CA GLU A 194 38.39 3.83 -8.84
C GLU A 194 39.41 3.06 -7.99
N ALA A 195 38.95 2.17 -7.10
CA ALA A 195 39.83 1.34 -6.29
C ALA A 195 40.64 0.34 -7.13
N ALA A 196 40.03 -0.22 -8.19
CA ALA A 196 40.73 -1.10 -9.12
C ALA A 196 41.80 -0.37 -9.91
N ASN A 197 41.50 0.84 -10.40
CA ASN A 197 42.46 1.70 -11.11
C ASN A 197 43.61 2.12 -10.20
N ALA A 198 43.33 2.60 -8.98
CA ALA A 198 44.36 2.97 -8.01
C ALA A 198 45.27 1.78 -7.66
N LYS A 199 44.72 0.57 -7.55
CA LYS A 199 45.51 -0.65 -7.35
C LYS A 199 46.37 -0.98 -8.57
N GLY A 200 45.82 -0.81 -9.78
CA GLY A 200 46.56 -0.97 -11.04
C GLY A 200 47.76 -0.03 -11.13
N ASP A 201 47.54 1.25 -10.87
CA ASP A 201 48.57 2.29 -10.89
C ASP A 201 49.65 2.03 -9.83
N PHE A 202 49.26 1.62 -8.63
CA PHE A 202 50.20 1.23 -7.58
C PHE A 202 51.08 0.05 -8.02
N LEU A 203 50.48 -1.02 -8.56
CA LEU A 203 51.23 -2.19 -9.03
C LEU A 203 52.15 -1.85 -10.22
N ALA A 204 51.70 -0.96 -11.11
CA ALA A 204 52.50 -0.48 -12.23
C ALA A 204 53.72 0.32 -11.74
N ASN A 205 53.53 1.25 -10.80
CA ASN A 205 54.62 2.02 -10.18
C ASN A 205 55.61 1.11 -9.44
N MET A 206 55.11 0.14 -8.66
CA MET A 206 55.98 -0.84 -8.00
C MET A 206 56.75 -1.72 -8.99
N SER A 207 56.12 -2.14 -10.09
CA SER A 207 56.81 -2.86 -11.15
C SER A 207 57.89 -2.00 -11.81
N HIS A 208 57.71 -0.68 -11.90
CA HIS A 208 58.71 0.22 -12.45
C HIS A 208 59.93 0.35 -11.51
N GLU A 209 59.70 0.54 -10.21
CA GLU A 209 60.78 0.64 -9.20
C GLU A 209 61.60 -0.67 -9.10
N ILE A 210 60.95 -1.84 -9.12
CA ILE A 210 61.67 -3.13 -9.07
C ILE A 210 62.56 -3.34 -10.31
N ARG A 211 62.16 -2.82 -11.47
CA ARG A 211 62.91 -2.97 -12.73
C ARG A 211 64.03 -1.94 -12.89
N THR A 212 64.04 -0.89 -12.09
CA THR A 212 65.07 0.16 -12.08
C THR A 212 65.59 0.39 -10.65
N PRO A 213 66.27 -0.62 -10.06
CA PRO A 213 66.87 -0.42 -8.74
C PRO A 213 68.00 0.62 -8.85
N MET A 214 67.96 1.65 -8.01
CA MET A 214 69.10 2.55 -7.79
C MET A 214 70.28 1.80 -7.20
#